data_AF-A0A535X3N6-F1
#
_entry.id   AF-A0A535X3N6-F1
#
_cell.length_a   1.000
_cell.length_b   1.000
_cell.length_c   1.000
_cell.angle_alpha   90.00
_cell.angle_beta   90.00
_cell.angle_gamma   90.00
#
_symmetry.space_group_name_H-M   'P 1'
#
loop_
_entity.id
_entity.type
_entity.pdbx_description
1 polymer ?
#
loop_
_entity_poly.entity_id
_entity_poly.type
_entity_poly.pdbx_seq_one_letter_code
_entity_poly.pdbx_strand_id
1 'polypeptide(L)'
;MAPAPDRDTVKVQLATTRATLRKAGIPYAWLDAEILVAHVLDVSRERLHSHPEQRLTQPQRRRLRRLTTRRAERVPVPYLTGEREFYGHMLSVSPAVLIPRPESESLVELAIEWLNAHPGPRRVIDLGTGSGAVAIAVAKAVAQVHIVARDVSARALRVAAANIARHRLRRRITTVKADLLRGAGPADLILANLPYISEAQRRVRPKELEYEPALALDGGEDGLALIRTALSQAPAVRHQRPQGSRRARPRGAHPTALMGPRRHCDRSLAG
;
A
#
# COMPACT_ATOMS: atom_id res chain seq x y z
N MET A 1 30.78 -28.75 -31.36
CA MET A 1 30.50 -28.64 -29.91
C MET A 1 29.86 -27.27 -29.69
N ALA A 2 28.58 -27.19 -29.31
CA ALA A 2 27.94 -25.89 -29.05
C ALA A 2 28.67 -25.21 -27.86
N PRO A 3 28.95 -23.89 -27.93
CA PRO A 3 29.56 -23.20 -26.80
C PRO A 3 28.68 -23.37 -25.56
N ALA A 4 29.30 -23.61 -24.40
CA ALA A 4 28.58 -23.69 -23.14
C ALA A 4 27.72 -22.42 -22.97
N PRO A 5 26.45 -22.55 -22.55
CA PRO A 5 25.58 -21.39 -22.45
C PRO A 5 26.20 -20.36 -21.52
N ASP A 6 26.33 -19.14 -22.02
CA ASP A 6 26.92 -18.03 -21.30
C ASP A 6 26.10 -17.75 -20.03
N ARG A 7 26.69 -18.11 -18.88
CA ARG A 7 26.04 -18.10 -17.57
C ARG A 7 25.61 -16.71 -17.11
N ASP A 8 26.11 -15.67 -17.77
CA ASP A 8 25.90 -14.29 -17.37
C ASP A 8 24.74 -13.59 -18.09
N THR A 9 24.12 -14.26 -19.08
CA THR A 9 23.00 -13.69 -19.86
C THR A 9 21.72 -13.55 -19.04
N VAL A 10 20.86 -12.59 -19.40
CA VAL A 10 19.51 -12.41 -18.84
C VAL A 10 18.73 -13.73 -18.87
N LYS A 11 18.76 -14.44 -20.00
CA LYS A 11 18.11 -15.75 -20.16
C LYS A 11 18.52 -16.75 -19.09
N VAL A 12 19.83 -16.91 -18.86
CA VAL A 12 20.34 -17.87 -17.87
C VAL A 12 20.07 -17.39 -16.44
N GLN A 13 20.20 -16.09 -16.16
CA GLN A 13 19.95 -15.53 -14.82
C GLN A 13 18.47 -15.61 -14.43
N LEU A 14 17.54 -15.39 -15.37
CA LEU A 14 16.10 -15.61 -15.16
C LEU A 14 15.80 -17.07 -14.83
N ALA A 15 16.31 -18.01 -15.63
CA ALA A 15 16.10 -19.44 -15.41
C ALA A 15 16.66 -19.89 -14.05
N THR A 16 17.86 -19.43 -13.70
CA THR A 16 18.53 -19.76 -12.43
C THR A 16 17.76 -19.19 -11.22
N THR A 17 17.32 -17.94 -11.32
CA THR A 17 16.55 -17.28 -10.26
C THR A 17 15.21 -17.97 -10.07
N ARG A 18 14.48 -18.23 -11.14
CA ARG A 18 13.20 -18.97 -11.12
C ARG A 18 13.35 -20.36 -10.50
N ALA A 19 14.39 -21.11 -10.89
CA ALA A 19 14.65 -22.44 -10.35
C ALA A 19 14.93 -22.40 -8.84
N THR A 20 15.70 -21.41 -8.38
CA THR A 20 16.00 -21.20 -6.96
C THR A 20 14.74 -20.90 -6.16
N LEU A 21 13.91 -19.96 -6.64
CA LEU A 21 12.66 -19.59 -5.97
C LEU A 21 11.64 -20.72 -5.97
N ARG A 22 11.54 -21.48 -7.08
CA ARG A 22 10.69 -22.67 -7.15
C ARG A 22 11.11 -23.73 -6.14
N LYS A 23 12.43 -23.98 -5.98
CA LYS A 23 12.97 -24.91 -4.98
C LYS A 23 12.62 -24.48 -3.54
N ALA A 24 12.55 -23.18 -3.29
CA ALA A 24 12.12 -22.61 -2.01
C ALA A 24 10.59 -22.60 -1.79
N GLY A 25 9.79 -23.11 -2.74
CA GLY A 25 8.34 -23.16 -2.64
C GLY A 25 7.68 -21.79 -2.73
N ILE A 26 8.30 -20.84 -3.46
CA ILE A 26 7.75 -19.51 -3.71
C ILE A 26 6.64 -19.61 -4.79
N PRO A 27 5.40 -19.18 -4.49
CA PRO A 27 4.34 -19.07 -5.49
C PRO A 27 4.74 -18.09 -6.59
N TYR A 28 4.33 -18.35 -7.83
CA TYR A 28 4.65 -17.47 -8.97
C TYR A 28 6.13 -17.11 -9.13
N ALA A 29 7.04 -18.05 -8.79
CA ALA A 29 8.50 -17.88 -8.88
C ALA A 29 9.03 -17.33 -10.22
N TRP A 30 8.27 -17.50 -11.31
CA TRP A 30 8.59 -16.92 -12.62
C TRP A 30 8.47 -15.39 -12.62
N LEU A 31 7.38 -14.87 -12.04
CA LEU A 31 7.09 -13.44 -11.96
C LEU A 31 8.09 -12.76 -11.01
N ASP A 32 8.34 -13.36 -9.85
CA ASP A 32 9.32 -12.85 -8.89
C ASP A 32 10.72 -12.78 -9.52
N ALA A 33 11.11 -13.80 -10.31
CA ALA A 33 12.39 -13.78 -11.01
C ALA A 33 12.49 -12.64 -12.03
N GLU A 34 11.43 -12.42 -12.82
CA GLU A 34 11.38 -11.30 -13.77
C GLU A 34 11.51 -9.94 -13.07
N ILE A 35 10.76 -9.73 -11.98
CA ILE A 35 10.80 -8.48 -11.23
C ILE A 35 12.19 -8.24 -10.63
N LEU A 36 12.82 -9.26 -10.03
CA LEU A 36 14.13 -9.12 -9.41
C LEU A 36 15.24 -8.86 -10.45
N VAL A 37 15.21 -9.55 -11.60
CA VAL A 37 16.19 -9.32 -12.68
C VAL A 37 15.99 -7.93 -13.30
N ALA A 38 14.75 -7.52 -13.57
CA ALA A 38 14.41 -6.21 -14.09
C ALA A 38 14.91 -5.10 -13.16
N HIS A 39 14.66 -5.25 -11.86
CA HIS A 39 15.09 -4.31 -10.82
C HIS A 39 16.62 -4.19 -10.71
N VAL A 40 17.36 -5.30 -10.87
CA VAL A 40 18.83 -5.27 -10.83
C VAL A 40 19.43 -4.58 -12.04
N LEU A 41 18.79 -4.73 -13.20
CA LEU A 41 19.21 -4.14 -14.47
C LEU A 41 18.69 -2.72 -14.69
N ASP A 42 17.73 -2.27 -13.88
CA ASP A 42 17.01 -0.99 -14.05
C ASP A 42 16.34 -0.89 -15.42
N VAL A 43 15.60 -1.95 -15.79
CA VAL A 43 14.89 -2.05 -17.07
C VAL A 43 13.47 -2.55 -16.86
N SER A 44 12.60 -2.33 -17.86
CA SER A 44 11.26 -2.92 -17.87
C SER A 44 11.32 -4.43 -18.14
N ARG A 45 10.25 -5.16 -17.81
CA ARG A 45 10.18 -6.60 -18.10
C ARG A 45 10.15 -6.88 -19.60
N GLU A 46 9.49 -6.04 -20.38
CA GLU A 46 9.46 -6.12 -21.85
C GLU A 46 10.87 -6.05 -22.43
N ARG A 47 11.73 -5.21 -21.84
CA ARG A 47 13.14 -5.11 -22.23
C ARG A 47 13.92 -6.39 -21.89
N LEU A 48 13.61 -7.06 -20.78
CA LEU A 48 14.23 -8.36 -20.45
C LEU A 48 13.93 -9.42 -21.52
N HIS A 49 12.70 -9.47 -22.01
CA HIS A 49 12.28 -10.49 -22.99
C HIS A 49 12.77 -10.19 -24.41
N SER A 50 12.96 -8.92 -24.76
CA SER A 50 13.49 -8.51 -26.07
C SER A 50 15.01 -8.58 -26.18
N HIS A 51 15.75 -8.65 -25.06
CA HIS A 51 17.22 -8.73 -25.04
C HIS A 51 17.73 -9.88 -24.14
N PRO A 52 17.33 -11.14 -24.39
CA PRO A 52 17.69 -12.28 -23.55
C PRO A 52 19.20 -12.57 -23.50
N GLU A 53 19.95 -12.12 -24.50
CA GLU A 53 21.40 -12.23 -24.64
C GLU A 53 22.19 -11.16 -23.88
N GLN A 54 21.52 -10.10 -23.37
CA GLN A 54 22.19 -9.08 -22.56
C GLN A 54 22.89 -9.72 -21.37
N ARG A 55 24.17 -9.37 -21.15
CA ARG A 55 24.96 -9.89 -20.03
C ARG A 55 24.81 -9.01 -18.79
N LEU A 56 24.64 -9.64 -17.63
CA LEU A 56 24.72 -8.96 -16.34
C LEU A 56 26.19 -8.81 -15.95
N THR A 57 26.58 -7.64 -15.43
CA THR A 57 27.89 -7.42 -14.82
C THR A 57 28.06 -8.21 -13.51
N GLN A 58 29.30 -8.41 -13.06
CA GLN A 58 29.56 -9.11 -11.80
C GLN A 58 28.86 -8.46 -10.58
N PRO A 59 28.85 -7.11 -10.41
CA PRO A 59 28.08 -6.46 -9.34
C PRO A 59 26.58 -6.73 -9.43
N GLN A 60 25.99 -6.66 -10.64
CA GLN A 60 24.57 -6.98 -10.86
C GLN A 60 24.25 -8.42 -10.46
N ARG A 61 25.07 -9.39 -10.88
CA ARG A 61 24.88 -10.80 -10.48
C ARG A 61 25.01 -11.01 -8.97
N ARG A 62 25.93 -10.31 -8.29
CA ARG A 62 26.06 -10.34 -6.82
C ARG A 62 24.80 -9.77 -6.16
N ARG A 63 24.27 -8.65 -6.65
CA ARG A 63 23.04 -8.03 -6.15
C ARG A 63 21.84 -8.96 -6.36
N LEU A 64 21.68 -9.52 -7.56
CA LEU A 64 20.61 -10.47 -7.87
C LEU A 64 20.61 -11.67 -6.93
N ARG A 65 21.78 -12.32 -6.73
CA ARG A 65 21.88 -13.45 -5.79
C ARG A 65 21.41 -13.09 -4.39
N ARG A 66 21.81 -11.91 -3.86
CA ARG A 66 21.36 -11.45 -2.54
C ARG A 66 19.85 -11.28 -2.47
N LEU A 67 19.24 -10.67 -3.49
CA LEU A 67 17.78 -10.51 -3.54
C LEU A 67 17.06 -11.86 -3.67
N THR A 68 17.58 -12.77 -4.50
CA THR A 68 17.03 -14.13 -4.66
C THR A 68 17.09 -14.92 -3.36
N THR A 69 18.20 -14.86 -2.61
CA THR A 69 18.31 -15.50 -1.29
C THR A 69 17.26 -14.96 -0.33
N ARG A 70 17.15 -13.63 -0.20
CA ARG A 70 16.13 -13.01 0.67
C ARG A 70 14.71 -13.35 0.22
N ARG A 71 14.46 -13.44 -1.10
CA ARG A 71 13.15 -13.84 -1.60
C ARG A 71 12.84 -15.31 -1.29
N ALA A 72 13.84 -16.20 -1.35
CA ALA A 72 13.71 -17.58 -0.95
C ALA A 72 13.38 -17.73 0.55
N GLU A 73 13.82 -16.77 1.39
CA GLU A 73 13.41 -16.61 2.80
C GLU A 73 12.02 -15.97 2.96
N ARG A 74 11.27 -15.81 1.86
CA ARG A 74 9.93 -15.23 1.79
C ARG A 74 9.83 -13.73 2.08
N VAL A 75 10.93 -12.97 2.05
CA VAL A 75 10.86 -11.50 2.10
C VAL A 75 9.99 -11.01 0.91
N PRO A 76 8.98 -10.15 1.12
CA PRO A 76 8.14 -9.65 0.02
C PRO A 76 8.95 -8.92 -1.05
N VAL A 77 8.65 -9.18 -2.33
CA VAL A 77 9.31 -8.51 -3.47
C VAL A 77 9.30 -6.98 -3.36
N PRO A 78 8.20 -6.31 -2.98
CA PRO A 78 8.21 -4.85 -2.82
C PRO A 78 9.21 -4.32 -1.81
N TYR A 79 9.54 -5.07 -0.76
CA TYR A 79 10.60 -4.69 0.19
C TYR A 79 12.01 -4.99 -0.32
N LEU A 80 12.14 -5.89 -1.31
CA LEU A 80 13.40 -6.16 -2.00
C LEU A 80 13.69 -5.11 -3.06
N THR A 81 12.66 -4.68 -3.80
CA THR A 81 12.75 -3.63 -4.82
C THR A 81 12.67 -2.22 -4.22
N GLY A 82 12.09 -2.09 -3.03
CA GLY A 82 11.86 -0.81 -2.35
C GLY A 82 10.67 -0.02 -2.89
N GLU A 83 9.91 -0.58 -3.83
CA GLU A 83 8.81 0.11 -4.51
C GLU A 83 7.59 -0.79 -4.74
N ARG A 84 6.40 -0.18 -4.76
CA ARG A 84 5.10 -0.80 -5.06
C ARG A 84 4.26 0.17 -5.86
N GLU A 85 3.70 -0.29 -6.98
CA GLU A 85 2.65 0.45 -7.67
C GLU A 85 1.33 0.30 -6.93
N PHE A 86 0.60 1.40 -6.80
CA PHE A 86 -0.76 1.47 -6.28
C PHE A 86 -1.52 2.56 -7.04
N TYR A 87 -2.69 2.23 -7.60
CA TYR A 87 -3.52 3.17 -8.35
C TYR A 87 -2.74 3.93 -9.45
N GLY A 88 -1.90 3.20 -10.21
CA GLY A 88 -1.05 3.76 -11.27
C GLY A 88 0.08 4.68 -10.77
N HIS A 89 0.43 4.62 -9.48
CA HIS A 89 1.47 5.45 -8.89
C HIS A 89 2.53 4.61 -8.21
N MET A 90 3.80 4.78 -8.61
CA MET A 90 4.92 4.11 -7.96
C MET A 90 5.23 4.76 -6.60
N LEU A 91 5.18 3.96 -5.54
CA LEU A 91 5.42 4.38 -4.16
C LEU A 91 6.63 3.64 -3.60
N SER A 92 7.50 4.36 -2.91
CA SER A 92 8.54 3.73 -2.10
C SER A 92 7.90 3.03 -0.90
N VAL A 93 8.34 1.80 -0.62
CA VAL A 93 7.89 1.00 0.52
C VAL A 93 9.08 0.42 1.26
N SER A 94 8.87 0.12 2.54
CA SER A 94 9.88 -0.51 3.40
C SER A 94 9.16 -1.29 4.51
N PRO A 95 9.88 -2.11 5.31
CA PRO A 95 9.31 -2.79 6.47
C PRO A 95 8.74 -1.86 7.56
N ALA A 96 8.75 -0.53 7.37
CA ALA A 96 8.09 0.42 8.23
C ALA A 96 6.60 0.64 7.90
N VAL A 97 6.12 0.17 6.74
CA VAL A 97 4.76 0.41 6.23
C VAL A 97 4.16 -0.85 5.64
N LEU A 98 2.84 -1.01 5.73
CA LEU A 98 2.12 -2.04 4.99
C LEU A 98 2.38 -1.88 3.48
N ILE A 99 2.55 -3.00 2.77
CA ILE A 99 2.61 -2.97 1.30
C ILE A 99 1.21 -2.61 0.77
N PRO A 100 1.03 -1.54 -0.03
CA PRO A 100 -0.26 -1.19 -0.60
C PRO A 100 -0.92 -2.36 -1.35
N ARG A 101 -2.18 -2.61 -1.01
CA ARG A 101 -2.98 -3.74 -1.44
C ARG A 101 -4.01 -3.31 -2.49
N PRO A 102 -4.19 -4.03 -3.61
CA PRO A 102 -5.21 -3.70 -4.62
C PRO A 102 -6.62 -3.59 -4.04
N GLU A 103 -6.91 -4.37 -3.00
CA GLU A 103 -8.20 -4.34 -2.30
C GLU A 103 -8.51 -2.95 -1.72
N SER A 104 -7.49 -2.14 -1.43
CA SER A 104 -7.64 -0.77 -0.94
C SER A 104 -7.93 0.26 -2.05
N GLU A 105 -7.92 -0.13 -3.32
CA GLU A 105 -8.26 0.77 -4.44
C GLU A 105 -9.75 1.16 -4.42
N SER A 106 -10.64 0.27 -3.97
CA SER A 106 -12.07 0.64 -3.81
C SER A 106 -12.28 1.79 -2.81
N LEU A 107 -11.43 1.93 -1.79
CA LEU A 107 -11.50 3.09 -0.88
C LEU A 107 -11.17 4.40 -1.61
N VAL A 108 -10.18 4.35 -2.51
CA VAL A 108 -9.79 5.50 -3.34
C VAL A 108 -10.91 5.88 -4.30
N GLU A 109 -11.53 4.89 -4.96
CA GLU A 109 -12.66 5.10 -5.87
C GLU A 109 -13.83 5.79 -5.16
N LEU A 110 -14.27 5.25 -4.02
CA LEU A 110 -15.35 5.82 -3.22
C LEU A 110 -15.04 7.25 -2.76
N ALA A 111 -13.79 7.52 -2.39
CA ALA A 111 -13.35 8.85 -2.00
C ALA A 111 -13.44 9.84 -3.19
N ILE A 112 -12.98 9.44 -4.36
CA ILE A 112 -13.02 10.25 -5.58
C ILE A 112 -14.46 10.53 -6.00
N GLU A 113 -15.32 9.51 -6.04
CA GLU A 113 -16.74 9.65 -6.35
C GLU A 113 -17.42 10.65 -5.41
N TRP A 114 -17.18 10.49 -4.11
CA TRP A 114 -17.75 11.40 -3.11
C TRP A 114 -17.25 12.84 -3.30
N LEU A 115 -15.94 13.03 -3.50
CA LEU A 115 -15.34 14.36 -3.68
C LEU A 115 -15.84 15.04 -4.97
N ASN A 116 -16.04 14.29 -6.05
CA ASN A 116 -16.58 14.81 -7.30
C ASN A 116 -18.06 15.19 -7.17
N ALA A 117 -18.85 14.42 -6.42
CA ALA A 117 -20.24 14.77 -6.10
C ALA A 117 -20.37 15.97 -5.15
N HIS A 118 -19.28 16.35 -4.46
CA HIS A 118 -19.24 17.44 -3.50
C HIS A 118 -18.16 18.46 -3.87
N PRO A 119 -18.31 19.20 -4.98
CA PRO A 119 -17.27 20.09 -5.50
C PRO A 119 -16.92 21.22 -4.52
N GLY A 120 -15.74 21.82 -4.75
CA GLY A 120 -15.14 22.86 -3.92
C GLY A 120 -13.98 22.36 -3.06
N PRO A 121 -13.27 23.24 -2.33
CA PRO A 121 -12.17 22.85 -1.46
C PRO A 121 -12.64 21.91 -0.34
N ARG A 122 -12.01 20.74 -0.24
CA ARG A 122 -12.33 19.73 0.79
C ARG A 122 -11.16 19.45 1.71
N ARG A 123 -11.46 19.24 2.99
CA ARG A 123 -10.54 18.75 4.02
C ARG A 123 -10.78 17.27 4.24
N VAL A 124 -9.75 16.46 4.00
CA VAL A 124 -9.80 15.01 4.14
C VAL A 124 -8.80 14.56 5.19
N ILE A 125 -9.16 13.57 5.99
CA ILE A 125 -8.23 12.90 6.90
C ILE A 125 -8.02 11.46 6.39
N ASP A 126 -6.77 11.04 6.27
CA ASP A 126 -6.38 9.66 5.97
C ASP A 126 -5.77 9.02 7.22
N LEU A 127 -6.48 8.06 7.82
CA LEU A 127 -6.10 7.39 9.07
C LEU A 127 -5.28 6.12 8.81
N GLY A 128 -4.13 6.02 9.47
CA GLY A 128 -3.20 4.91 9.24
C GLY A 128 -2.55 5.01 7.87
N THR A 129 -2.13 6.22 7.48
CA THR A 129 -1.70 6.52 6.09
C THR A 129 -0.57 5.62 5.59
N GLY A 130 0.26 5.05 6.47
CA GLY A 130 1.31 4.11 6.10
C GLY A 130 2.30 4.73 5.11
N SER A 131 2.31 4.23 3.88
CA SER A 131 3.15 4.74 2.78
C SER A 131 2.60 6.02 2.12
N GLY A 132 1.42 6.48 2.51
CA GLY A 132 0.70 7.59 1.88
C GLY A 132 -0.11 7.18 0.65
N ALA A 133 -0.30 5.89 0.40
CA ALA A 133 -0.87 5.37 -0.84
C ALA A 133 -2.25 5.96 -1.17
N VAL A 134 -3.18 5.88 -0.22
CA VAL A 134 -4.56 6.39 -0.39
C VAL A 134 -4.55 7.91 -0.55
N ALA A 135 -3.88 8.63 0.35
CA ALA A 135 -3.78 10.09 0.27
C ALA A 135 -3.20 10.57 -1.07
N ILE A 136 -2.14 9.93 -1.58
CA ILE A 136 -1.50 10.30 -2.85
C ILE A 136 -2.45 10.04 -4.02
N ALA A 137 -3.10 8.88 -4.07
CA ALA A 137 -4.03 8.55 -5.15
C ALA A 137 -5.21 9.54 -5.20
N VAL A 138 -5.83 9.81 -4.05
CA VAL A 138 -6.95 10.78 -3.95
C VAL A 138 -6.51 12.19 -4.36
N ALA A 139 -5.36 12.68 -3.87
CA ALA A 139 -4.88 14.02 -4.22
C ALA A 139 -4.46 14.14 -5.69
N LYS A 140 -4.07 13.05 -6.35
CA LYS A 140 -3.78 13.07 -7.80
C LYS A 140 -5.04 13.08 -8.65
N ALA A 141 -6.10 12.43 -8.20
CA ALA A 141 -7.39 12.41 -8.90
C ALA A 141 -8.22 13.68 -8.67
N VAL A 142 -8.14 14.30 -7.49
CA VAL A 142 -8.97 15.46 -7.12
C VAL A 142 -8.09 16.69 -6.86
N ALA A 143 -8.27 17.75 -7.64
CA ALA A 143 -7.44 18.95 -7.54
C ALA A 143 -7.67 19.74 -6.24
N GLN A 144 -8.93 19.94 -5.86
CA GLN A 144 -9.35 20.82 -4.75
C GLN A 144 -9.46 20.08 -3.41
N VAL A 145 -8.43 19.34 -3.03
CA VAL A 145 -8.39 18.59 -1.77
C VAL A 145 -7.14 18.90 -0.94
N HIS A 146 -7.33 19.08 0.36
CA HIS A 146 -6.25 19.12 1.36
C HIS A 146 -6.40 17.91 2.27
N ILE A 147 -5.36 17.08 2.32
CA ILE A 147 -5.37 15.82 3.06
C ILE A 147 -4.44 15.93 4.26
N VAL A 148 -4.92 15.53 5.43
CA VAL A 148 -4.12 15.30 6.63
C VAL A 148 -3.91 13.80 6.77
N ALA A 149 -2.70 13.35 6.41
CA ALA A 149 -2.26 11.96 6.47
C ALA A 149 -1.74 11.66 7.88
N ARG A 150 -2.45 10.80 8.62
CA ARG A 150 -2.20 10.54 10.05
C ARG A 150 -1.72 9.12 10.27
N ASP A 151 -0.74 8.97 11.14
CA ASP A 151 -0.24 7.65 11.55
C ASP A 151 0.36 7.73 12.95
N VAL A 152 0.29 6.64 13.70
CA VAL A 152 0.96 6.53 15.01
C VAL A 152 2.47 6.32 14.85
N SER A 153 2.89 5.73 13.72
CA SER A 153 4.28 5.38 13.44
C SER A 153 5.02 6.53 12.78
N ALA A 154 5.99 7.11 13.51
CA ALA A 154 6.92 8.09 12.95
C ALA A 154 7.74 7.51 11.77
N ARG A 155 7.98 6.18 11.77
CA ARG A 155 8.68 5.51 10.67
C ARG A 155 7.82 5.47 9.41
N ALA A 156 6.52 5.20 9.54
CA ALA A 156 5.58 5.23 8.43
C ALA A 156 5.45 6.64 7.86
N LEU A 157 5.31 7.66 8.71
CA LEU A 157 5.21 9.06 8.27
C LEU A 157 6.44 9.54 7.49
N ARG A 158 7.65 9.04 7.81
CA ARG A 158 8.83 9.33 6.98
C ARG A 158 8.71 8.75 5.57
N VAL A 159 8.18 7.54 5.43
CA VAL A 159 7.91 6.92 4.12
C VAL A 159 6.82 7.71 3.38
N ALA A 160 5.71 8.01 4.05
CA ALA A 160 4.63 8.83 3.48
C ALA A 160 5.14 10.20 3.00
N ALA A 161 5.91 10.92 3.83
CA ALA A 161 6.48 12.22 3.48
C ALA A 161 7.40 12.14 2.26
N ALA A 162 8.22 11.09 2.14
CA ALA A 162 9.07 10.85 0.98
C ALA A 162 8.26 10.58 -0.30
N ASN A 163 7.17 9.80 -0.21
CA ASN A 163 6.28 9.56 -1.35
C ASN A 163 5.49 10.82 -1.75
N ILE A 164 4.93 11.54 -0.78
CA ILE A 164 4.24 12.83 -1.00
C ILE A 164 5.17 13.83 -1.71
N ALA A 165 6.44 13.87 -1.30
CA ALA A 165 7.48 14.65 -1.93
C ALA A 165 7.73 14.23 -3.38
N ARG A 166 7.97 12.93 -3.61
CA ARG A 166 8.22 12.34 -4.94
C ARG A 166 7.10 12.64 -5.93
N HIS A 167 5.85 12.64 -5.46
CA HIS A 167 4.66 12.95 -6.27
C HIS A 167 4.29 14.44 -6.32
N ARG A 168 5.11 15.33 -5.74
CA ARG A 168 4.92 16.81 -5.74
C ARG A 168 3.64 17.26 -5.04
N LEU A 169 3.25 16.58 -3.96
CA LEU A 169 1.99 16.81 -3.23
C LEU A 169 2.16 17.52 -1.88
N ARG A 170 3.35 18.02 -1.54
CA ARG A 170 3.63 18.67 -0.24
C ARG A 170 2.70 19.83 0.12
N ARG A 171 2.15 20.53 -0.87
CA ARG A 171 1.20 21.64 -0.65
C ARG A 171 -0.23 21.17 -0.37
N ARG A 172 -0.54 19.91 -0.69
CA ARG A 172 -1.89 19.34 -0.62
C ARG A 172 -2.02 18.24 0.42
N ILE A 173 -0.91 17.64 0.85
CA ILE A 173 -0.91 16.59 1.86
C ILE A 173 0.07 16.95 2.98
N THR A 174 -0.44 16.99 4.21
CA THR A 174 0.37 17.18 5.43
C THR A 174 0.38 15.90 6.25
N THR A 175 1.55 15.54 6.78
CA THR A 175 1.69 14.36 7.65
C THR A 175 1.61 14.76 9.12
N VAL A 176 0.90 13.98 9.94
CA VAL A 176 0.73 14.25 11.37
C VAL A 176 0.88 12.96 12.16
N LYS A 177 1.78 12.95 13.15
CA LYS A 177 1.88 11.84 14.11
C LYS A 177 0.76 11.93 15.12
N ALA A 178 -0.14 10.97 15.12
CA ALA A 178 -1.27 10.95 16.03
C ALA A 178 -1.89 9.55 16.14
N ASP A 179 -2.62 9.35 17.22
CA ASP A 179 -3.54 8.23 17.38
C ASP A 179 -4.90 8.60 16.77
N LEU A 180 -5.19 8.00 15.62
CA LEU A 180 -6.44 8.14 14.88
C LEU A 180 -6.88 9.61 14.72
N LEU A 181 -8.04 9.99 15.24
CA LEU A 181 -8.65 11.31 15.13
C LEU A 181 -8.35 12.21 16.34
N ARG A 182 -7.58 11.76 17.34
CA ARG A 182 -7.28 12.56 18.53
C ARG A 182 -6.62 13.89 18.16
N GLY A 183 -7.23 15.01 18.53
CA GLY A 183 -6.74 16.35 18.19
C GLY A 183 -6.80 16.71 16.70
N ALA A 184 -7.62 16.03 15.89
CA ALA A 184 -7.91 16.50 14.53
C ALA A 184 -8.76 17.78 14.57
N GLY A 185 -8.54 18.63 13.56
CA GLY A 185 -9.49 19.66 13.20
C GLY A 185 -10.66 19.11 12.37
N PRO A 186 -11.60 19.98 11.97
CA PRO A 186 -12.75 19.57 11.18
C PRO A 186 -12.37 18.98 9.81
N ALA A 187 -13.11 17.94 9.40
CA ALA A 187 -12.96 17.29 8.10
C ALA A 187 -14.30 17.08 7.40
N ASP A 188 -14.27 17.14 6.08
CA ASP A 188 -15.38 16.81 5.19
C ASP A 188 -15.52 15.28 4.99
N LEU A 189 -14.37 14.59 4.89
CA LEU A 189 -14.27 13.16 4.62
C LEU A 189 -13.16 12.52 5.46
N ILE A 190 -13.41 11.32 5.97
CA ILE A 190 -12.43 10.51 6.72
C ILE A 190 -12.25 9.20 5.97
N LEU A 191 -11.01 8.94 5.58
CA LEU A 191 -10.56 7.70 4.95
C LEU A 191 -9.85 6.87 6.01
N ALA A 192 -10.13 5.58 6.05
CA ALA A 192 -9.44 4.69 6.97
C ALA A 192 -9.27 3.29 6.34
N ASN A 193 -8.02 2.92 6.10
CA ASN A 193 -7.60 1.56 5.81
C ASN A 193 -6.83 1.02 7.02
N LEU A 194 -7.55 0.91 8.14
CA LEU A 194 -6.96 0.53 9.42
C LEU A 194 -6.71 -0.98 9.47
N PRO A 195 -5.76 -1.43 10.30
CA PRO A 195 -5.57 -2.85 10.58
C PRO A 195 -6.88 -3.53 10.97
N TYR A 196 -7.21 -4.63 10.29
CA TYR A 196 -8.46 -5.38 10.49
C TYR A 196 -8.26 -6.89 10.67
N ILE A 197 -7.01 -7.37 10.76
CA ILE A 197 -6.75 -8.80 10.93
C ILE A 197 -6.98 -9.17 12.40
N SER A 198 -7.97 -10.03 12.63
CA SER A 198 -8.27 -10.55 13.96
C SER A 198 -7.15 -11.42 14.52
N GLU A 199 -7.15 -11.66 15.83
CA GLU A 199 -6.14 -12.52 16.44
C GLU A 199 -6.15 -13.94 15.86
N ALA A 200 -7.34 -14.50 15.60
CA ALA A 200 -7.48 -15.83 14.98
C ALA A 200 -6.85 -15.87 13.59
N GLN A 201 -7.11 -14.86 12.76
CA GLN A 201 -6.54 -14.76 11.41
C GLN A 201 -5.03 -14.55 11.43
N ARG A 202 -4.51 -13.83 12.43
CA ARG A 202 -3.07 -13.65 12.62
C ARG A 202 -2.32 -14.95 12.85
N ARG A 203 -2.95 -15.99 13.42
CA ARG A 203 -2.32 -17.29 13.70
C ARG A 203 -2.14 -18.16 12.46
N VAL A 204 -2.96 -17.97 11.43
CA VAL A 204 -2.96 -18.77 10.20
C VAL A 204 -2.43 -18.00 8.97
N ARG A 205 -1.76 -16.87 9.20
CA ARG A 205 -1.34 -15.96 8.14
C ARG A 205 -0.12 -16.49 7.36
N PRO A 206 0.02 -16.14 6.07
CA PRO A 206 1.23 -16.46 5.31
C PRO A 206 2.50 -15.89 5.95
N LYS A 207 3.62 -16.61 5.85
CA LYS A 207 4.92 -16.21 6.41
C LYS A 207 5.40 -14.86 5.89
N GLU A 208 5.03 -14.49 4.67
CA GLU A 208 5.37 -13.22 4.05
C GLU A 208 4.88 -12.02 4.88
N LEU A 209 3.75 -12.16 5.60
CA LEU A 209 3.20 -11.11 6.46
C LEU A 209 3.99 -10.91 7.75
N GLU A 210 4.91 -11.81 8.11
CA GLU A 210 5.83 -11.62 9.25
C GLU A 210 6.84 -10.49 9.01
N TYR A 211 7.08 -10.14 7.75
CA TYR A 211 7.96 -9.03 7.37
C TYR A 211 7.28 -7.66 7.41
N GLU A 212 5.96 -7.62 7.53
CA GLU A 212 5.18 -6.38 7.57
C GLU A 212 5.01 -5.91 9.03
N PRO A 213 4.85 -4.59 9.28
CA PRO A 213 4.72 -4.10 10.64
C PRO A 213 3.52 -4.73 11.36
N ALA A 214 3.75 -5.31 12.54
CA ALA A 214 2.67 -5.90 13.34
C ALA A 214 1.54 -4.90 13.64
N LEU A 215 1.89 -3.64 13.93
CA LEU A 215 0.93 -2.53 14.13
C LEU A 215 0.06 -2.24 12.91
N ALA A 216 0.50 -2.59 11.70
CA ALA A 216 -0.26 -2.42 10.47
C ALA A 216 -1.20 -3.60 10.17
N LEU A 217 -1.10 -4.69 10.93
CA LEU A 217 -1.90 -5.91 10.78
C LEU A 217 -2.88 -6.11 11.94
N ASP A 218 -2.51 -5.70 13.16
CA ASP A 218 -3.29 -5.97 14.38
C ASP A 218 -4.59 -5.16 14.48
N GLY A 219 -5.73 -5.80 14.17
CA GLY A 219 -7.07 -5.22 14.36
C GLY A 219 -7.71 -5.52 15.72
N GLY A 220 -6.97 -6.11 16.67
CA GLY A 220 -7.48 -6.60 17.95
C GLY A 220 -8.13 -7.98 17.87
N GLU A 221 -8.90 -8.33 18.90
CA GLU A 221 -9.55 -9.64 19.06
C GLU A 221 -10.44 -10.02 17.86
N ASP A 222 -11.28 -9.09 17.41
CA ASP A 222 -12.26 -9.28 16.33
C ASP A 222 -11.92 -8.52 15.03
N GLY A 223 -10.79 -7.81 15.00
CA GLY A 223 -10.38 -7.01 13.85
C GLY A 223 -11.01 -5.61 13.76
N LEU A 224 -11.82 -5.19 14.73
CA LEU A 224 -12.59 -3.93 14.65
C LEU A 224 -12.21 -2.90 15.71
N ALA A 225 -11.20 -3.17 16.56
CA ALA A 225 -10.87 -2.34 17.70
C ALA A 225 -10.53 -0.88 17.30
N LEU A 226 -9.67 -0.72 16.30
CA LEU A 226 -9.27 0.60 15.80
C LEU A 226 -10.42 1.31 15.06
N ILE A 227 -11.25 0.55 14.35
CA ILE A 227 -12.43 1.10 13.65
C ILE A 227 -13.43 1.66 14.67
N ARG A 228 -13.73 0.91 15.74
CA ARG A 228 -14.59 1.39 16.85
C ARG A 228 -14.02 2.64 17.52
N THR A 229 -12.71 2.67 17.73
CA THR A 229 -12.04 3.83 18.32
C THR A 229 -12.10 5.05 17.41
N ALA A 230 -11.89 4.88 16.10
CA ALA A 230 -12.03 5.97 15.13
C ALA A 230 -13.46 6.50 15.08
N LEU A 231 -14.46 5.61 15.10
CA LEU A 231 -15.88 5.97 15.11
C LEU A 231 -16.28 6.76 16.37
N SER A 232 -15.75 6.38 17.55
CA SER A 232 -16.05 7.11 18.80
C SER A 232 -15.42 8.51 18.82
N GLN A 233 -14.30 8.72 18.12
CA GLN A 233 -13.64 10.02 17.99
C GLN A 233 -14.23 10.91 16.88
N ALA A 234 -14.91 10.32 15.89
CA ALA A 234 -15.44 11.02 14.72
C ALA A 234 -16.38 12.21 15.01
N PRO A 235 -17.21 12.22 16.08
CA PRO A 235 -18.03 13.40 16.39
C PRO A 235 -17.23 14.68 16.64
N ALA A 236 -16.00 14.57 17.17
CA ALA A 236 -15.16 15.73 17.52
C ALA A 236 -14.58 16.46 16.29
N VAL A 237 -14.56 15.81 15.13
CA VAL A 237 -13.97 16.35 13.89
C VAL A 237 -15.04 16.85 12.91
N ARG A 238 -16.28 16.98 13.36
CA ARG A 238 -17.36 17.54 12.54
C ARG A 238 -17.21 19.05 12.41
N HIS A 239 -17.54 19.58 11.24
CA HIS A 239 -17.78 21.01 11.11
C HIS A 239 -18.94 21.41 12.04
N GLN A 240 -18.64 22.25 13.04
CA GLN A 240 -19.69 22.85 13.85
C GLN A 240 -20.53 23.78 12.96
N ARG A 241 -21.85 23.63 12.99
CA ARG A 241 -22.72 24.61 12.35
C ARG A 241 -22.66 25.91 13.16
N PRO A 242 -22.62 27.09 12.51
CA PRO A 242 -22.93 28.33 13.20
C PRO A 242 -24.31 28.21 13.85
N GLN A 243 -24.43 28.55 15.13
CA GLN A 243 -25.72 28.62 15.81
C GLN A 243 -26.56 29.72 15.13
N GLY A 244 -27.39 29.36 14.14
CA GLY A 244 -28.26 30.32 13.46
C GLY A 244 -28.86 29.89 12.12
N SER A 245 -28.24 28.99 11.36
CA SER A 245 -28.77 28.60 10.04
C SER A 245 -29.71 27.40 10.12
N ARG A 246 -30.98 27.63 10.51
CA ARG A 246 -32.09 26.68 10.25
C ARG A 246 -32.50 26.76 8.78
N ARG A 247 -31.67 26.25 7.87
CA ARG A 247 -32.16 25.75 6.58
C ARG A 247 -31.86 24.26 6.52
N ALA A 248 -32.93 23.48 6.48
CA ALA A 248 -32.92 22.04 6.42
C ALA A 248 -32.24 21.59 5.11
N ARG A 249 -30.95 21.26 5.17
CA ARG A 249 -30.45 20.16 4.33
C ARG A 249 -30.93 18.85 4.97
N PRO A 250 -31.37 17.86 4.17
CA PRO A 250 -31.71 16.55 4.71
C PRO A 250 -30.52 16.01 5.49
N ARG A 251 -30.79 15.22 6.54
CA ARG A 251 -29.79 14.55 7.38
C ARG A 251 -28.95 13.59 6.51
N GLY A 252 -27.99 14.12 5.76
CA GLY A 252 -26.94 13.33 5.13
C GLY A 252 -25.91 13.03 6.19
N ALA A 253 -25.83 11.77 6.61
CA ALA A 253 -24.68 11.27 7.33
C ALA A 253 -23.40 11.69 6.60
N HIS A 254 -22.38 12.15 7.31
CA HIS A 254 -21.04 12.16 6.72
C HIS A 254 -20.74 10.72 6.29
N PRO A 255 -20.34 10.46 5.05
CA PRO A 255 -19.82 9.15 4.71
C PRO A 255 -18.45 9.06 5.38
N THR A 256 -18.42 8.44 6.55
CA THR A 256 -17.17 7.85 7.02
C THR A 256 -16.94 6.65 6.11
N ALA A 257 -16.08 6.80 5.10
CA ALA A 257 -15.65 5.68 4.28
C ALA A 257 -14.62 4.88 5.10
N LEU A 258 -15.13 4.02 5.98
CA LEU A 258 -14.34 3.07 6.74
C LEU A 258 -14.29 1.77 5.96
N MET A 259 -13.09 1.36 5.55
CA MET A 259 -12.92 0.01 5.06
C MET A 259 -12.74 -0.91 6.27
N GLY A 260 -13.72 -1.78 6.50
CA GLY A 260 -13.63 -2.92 7.42
C GLY A 260 -13.61 -4.24 6.62
N PRO A 261 -13.41 -5.39 7.29
CA PRO A 261 -13.31 -6.67 6.59
C PRO A 261 -14.59 -6.94 5.79
N ARG A 262 -14.46 -7.15 4.47
CA ARG A 262 -15.53 -7.77 3.70
C ARG A 262 -15.62 -9.22 4.18
N ARG A 263 -16.78 -9.64 4.72
CA ARG A 263 -17.05 -11.07 4.90
C ARG A 263 -16.87 -11.70 3.52
N HIS A 264 -15.84 -12.54 3.35
CA HIS A 264 -15.81 -13.45 2.21
C HIS A 264 -17.01 -14.38 2.40
N CYS A 265 -18.07 -14.14 1.63
CA CYS A 265 -19.04 -15.18 1.37
C CYS A 265 -18.31 -16.20 0.49
N ASP A 266 -17.86 -17.29 1.11
CA ASP A 266 -17.53 -18.51 0.39
C ASP A 266 -18.76 -18.96 -0.39
N ARG A 267 -18.72 -18.72 -1.70
CA ARG A 267 -19.54 -19.43 -2.69
C ARG A 267 -18.66 -19.75 -3.90
N SER A 268 -17.76 -20.70 -3.72
CA SER A 268 -17.22 -21.52 -4.83
C SER A 268 -16.36 -22.66 -4.30
N LEU A 269 -16.99 -23.63 -3.62
CA LEU A 269 -16.53 -25.02 -3.55
C LEU A 269 -17.77 -25.93 -3.54
N ALA A 270 -18.43 -25.97 -4.70
CA ALA A 270 -19.28 -27.07 -5.13
C ALA A 270 -19.20 -27.08 -6.65
N GLY A 271 -18.48 -28.08 -7.18
CA GLY A 271 -18.12 -28.24 -8.59
C GLY A 271 -16.82 -29.00 -8.71
#